data_AF-A0A4S2MM60-F1
#
_entry.id   AF-A0A4S2MM60-F1
#
_cell.length_a   1.000
_cell.length_b   1.000
_cell.length_c   1.000
_cell.angle_alpha   90.00
_cell.angle_beta   90.00
_cell.angle_gamma   90.00
#
_symmetry.space_group_name_H-M   'P 1'
#
loop_
_entity.id
_entity.type
_entity.pdbx_description
1 polymer ?
#
loop_
_entity_poly.entity_id
_entity_poly.type
_entity_poly.pdbx_seq_one_letter_code
_entity_poly.pdbx_strand_id
1 'polypeptide(L)'
;MSYIELVNRITRSVYAYTAAFVEVSVFPGDITIRPIKGSSSVVLASFWIRILQSYFQSIPRIYNEISIRGTRDSKSEYFQFILCDFIISVTMKTGEIKFKGAGAVKFFRDELLYILSCNSTADSAPTLR
;
A
#
# COMPACT_ATOMS: atom_id res chain seq x y z
N MET A 1 -7.21 -18.14 -5.92
CA MET A 1 -6.78 -16.96 -6.69
C MET A 1 -5.36 -17.20 -7.17
N SER A 2 -5.14 -17.09 -8.48
CA SER A 2 -3.82 -17.23 -9.10
C SER A 2 -2.96 -15.99 -8.87
N TYR A 3 -1.66 -16.12 -9.13
CA TYR A 3 -0.70 -15.00 -9.11
C TYR A 3 -1.14 -13.84 -10.00
N ILE A 4 -1.55 -14.14 -11.23
CA ILE A 4 -1.95 -13.15 -12.23
C ILE A 4 -3.24 -12.44 -11.79
N GLU A 5 -4.20 -13.17 -11.23
CA GLU A 5 -5.42 -12.59 -10.67
C GLU A 5 -5.13 -11.64 -9.52
N LEU A 6 -4.20 -12.01 -8.62
CA LEU A 6 -3.78 -11.15 -7.52
C LEU A 6 -3.20 -9.84 -8.06
N VAL A 7 -2.18 -9.92 -8.94
CA VAL A 7 -1.53 -8.73 -9.52
C VAL A 7 -2.55 -7.82 -10.20
N ASN A 8 -3.43 -8.38 -11.04
CA ASN A 8 -4.47 -7.60 -11.73
C ASN A 8 -5.45 -6.91 -10.77
N ARG A 9 -5.85 -7.60 -9.70
CA ARG A 9 -6.75 -7.03 -8.70
C ARG A 9 -6.10 -5.88 -7.94
N ILE A 10 -4.83 -6.03 -7.55
CA ILE A 10 -4.06 -4.97 -6.89
C ILE A 10 -3.95 -3.75 -7.79
N THR A 11 -3.48 -3.93 -9.03
CA THR A 11 -3.28 -2.82 -9.98
C THR A 11 -4.57 -2.04 -10.20
N ARG A 12 -5.71 -2.73 -10.40
CA ARG A 12 -7.01 -2.09 -10.60
C ARG A 12 -7.47 -1.32 -9.37
N SER A 13 -7.35 -1.91 -8.18
CA SER A 13 -7.72 -1.24 -6.93
C SER A 13 -6.88 0.02 -6.72
N VAL A 14 -5.56 -0.06 -6.84
CA VAL A 14 -4.68 1.10 -6.62
C VAL A 14 -4.95 2.21 -7.65
N TYR A 15 -5.10 1.84 -8.92
CA TYR A 15 -5.42 2.79 -9.99
C TYR A 15 -6.72 3.54 -9.71
N ALA A 16 -7.77 2.83 -9.25
CA ALA A 16 -9.07 3.43 -8.97
C ALA A 16 -9.03 4.53 -7.90
N TYR A 17 -8.14 4.46 -6.90
CA TYR A 17 -8.10 5.45 -5.81
C TYR A 17 -7.05 6.53 -5.94
N THR A 18 -5.97 6.24 -6.64
CA THR A 18 -4.80 7.14 -6.65
C THR A 18 -4.73 7.99 -7.90
N ALA A 19 -5.52 7.66 -8.93
CA ALA A 19 -5.33 8.13 -10.30
C ALA A 19 -3.87 7.96 -10.80
N ALA A 20 -3.07 7.15 -10.10
CA ALA A 20 -1.70 6.87 -10.43
C ALA A 20 -1.67 5.55 -11.20
N PHE A 21 -1.02 5.55 -12.35
CA PHE A 21 -0.69 4.31 -13.01
C PHE A 21 0.46 3.66 -12.25
N VAL A 22 0.32 2.37 -11.96
CA VAL A 22 1.28 1.64 -11.13
C VAL A 22 1.75 0.36 -11.79
N GLU A 23 2.99 0.00 -11.50
CA GLU A 23 3.54 -1.33 -11.72
C GLU A 23 3.54 -2.09 -10.39
N VAL A 24 3.04 -3.32 -10.43
CA VAL A 24 2.96 -4.21 -9.26
C VAL A 24 3.81 -5.45 -9.53
N SER A 25 4.79 -5.69 -8.66
CA SER A 25 5.59 -6.90 -8.66
C SER A 25 5.30 -7.69 -7.39
N VAL A 26 4.96 -8.97 -7.54
CA VAL A 26 4.71 -9.87 -6.41
C VAL A 26 5.73 -11.00 -6.46
N PHE A 27 6.36 -11.29 -5.33
CA PHE A 27 7.27 -12.40 -5.15
C PHE A 27 6.90 -13.11 -3.84
N PRO A 28 7.29 -14.38 -3.64
CA PRO A 28 7.08 -15.05 -2.36
C PRO A 28 7.67 -14.23 -1.21
N GLY A 29 6.81 -13.75 -0.30
CA GLY A 29 7.19 -12.91 0.84
C GLY A 29 7.37 -11.42 0.55
N ASP A 30 7.28 -10.97 -0.70
CA ASP A 30 7.55 -9.58 -1.09
C ASP A 30 6.49 -9.04 -2.07
N ILE A 31 5.93 -7.87 -1.79
CA ILE A 31 5.09 -7.12 -2.76
C ILE A 31 5.69 -5.75 -2.93
N THR A 32 5.88 -5.31 -4.18
CA THR A 32 6.31 -3.95 -4.49
C THR A 32 5.33 -3.27 -5.44
N ILE A 33 4.99 -2.03 -5.13
CA ILE A 33 4.14 -1.17 -5.93
C ILE A 33 4.93 0.10 -6.25
N ARG A 34 4.98 0.48 -7.53
CA ARG A 34 5.69 1.68 -7.99
C ARG A 34 4.80 2.49 -8.91
N PRO A 35 4.91 3.83 -8.90
CA PRO A 35 4.31 4.62 -9.95
C PRO A 35 5.03 4.34 -11.27
N ILE A 36 4.30 4.21 -12.37
CA ILE A 36 4.93 4.20 -13.70
C ILE A 36 5.32 5.62 -14.11
N LYS A 37 6.18 5.72 -15.13
CA LYS A 37 6.62 7.00 -15.69
C LYS A 37 5.42 7.89 -16.03
N GLY A 38 5.43 9.12 -15.52
CA GLY A 38 4.36 10.11 -15.72
C GLY A 38 3.30 10.16 -14.62
N SER A 39 3.33 9.24 -13.64
CA SER A 39 2.46 9.29 -12.45
C SER A 39 3.13 10.04 -11.28
N SER A 40 2.32 10.68 -10.43
CA SER A 40 2.82 11.41 -9.27
C SER A 40 3.20 10.47 -8.12
N SER A 41 4.51 10.39 -7.82
CA SER A 41 5.05 9.61 -6.70
C SER A 41 4.52 10.10 -5.34
N VAL A 42 4.36 11.41 -5.18
CA VAL A 42 3.88 12.03 -3.94
C VAL A 42 2.43 11.67 -3.66
N VAL A 43 1.57 11.65 -4.68
CA VAL A 43 0.16 11.27 -4.56
C VAL A 43 0.06 9.81 -4.10
N LEU A 44 0.81 8.92 -4.75
CA LEU A 44 0.82 7.51 -4.40
C LEU A 44 1.35 7.28 -2.96
N ALA A 45 2.48 7.89 -2.60
CA ALA A 45 3.03 7.78 -1.25
C ALA A 45 2.05 8.29 -0.17
N SER A 46 1.47 9.47 -0.39
CA SER A 46 0.54 10.11 0.54
C SER A 46 -0.73 9.28 0.73
N PHE A 47 -1.26 8.70 -0.35
CA PHE A 47 -2.39 7.78 -0.30
C PHE A 47 -2.11 6.59 0.62
N TRP A 48 -0.99 5.91 0.39
CA TRP A 48 -0.63 4.71 1.15
C TRP A 48 -0.41 5.01 2.63
N ILE A 49 0.26 6.12 2.95
CA ILE A 49 0.46 6.52 4.35
C ILE A 49 -0.87 6.70 5.05
N ARG A 50 -1.84 7.39 4.43
CA ARG A 50 -3.17 7.61 5.03
C ARG A 50 -3.92 6.31 5.28
N ILE A 51 -3.96 5.42 4.28
CA ILE A 51 -4.65 4.13 4.38
C ILE A 51 -4.02 3.27 5.48
N LEU A 52 -2.69 3.15 5.48
CA LEU A 52 -1.98 2.32 6.45
C LEU A 52 -2.12 2.90 7.87
N GLN A 53 -1.97 4.22 8.04
CA GLN A 53 -2.19 4.86 9.35
C GLN A 53 -3.60 4.62 9.87
N SER A 54 -4.63 4.80 9.04
CA SER A 54 -6.02 4.56 9.44
C SER A 54 -6.25 3.10 9.84
N TYR A 55 -5.74 2.16 9.05
CA TYR A 55 -5.84 0.74 9.36
C TYR A 55 -5.17 0.40 10.69
N PHE A 56 -3.90 0.78 10.87
CA PHE A 56 -3.15 0.45 12.06
C PHE A 56 -3.67 1.13 13.34
N GLN A 57 -4.31 2.30 13.21
CA GLN A 57 -5.01 2.93 14.33
C GLN A 57 -6.30 2.19 14.73
N SER A 58 -6.93 1.47 13.80
CA SER A 58 -8.16 0.71 14.06
C SER A 58 -7.92 -0.66 14.69
N ILE A 59 -6.69 -1.19 14.60
CA ILE A 59 -6.34 -2.49 15.21
C ILE A 59 -6.31 -2.32 16.74
N PRO A 60 -7.02 -3.15 17.50
CA PRO A 60 -6.93 -3.14 18.96
C PRO A 60 -5.46 -3.32 19.40
N ARG A 61 -4.97 -2.43 20.29
CA ARG A 61 -3.59 -2.40 20.83
C ARG A 61 -3.09 -3.71 21.47
N ILE A 62 -3.96 -4.72 21.55
CA ILE A 62 -3.72 -6.04 22.13
C ILE A 62 -2.91 -6.92 21.16
N TYR A 63 -2.91 -6.62 19.86
CA TYR A 63 -2.01 -7.21 18.87
C TYR A 63 -0.73 -6.36 18.76
N ASN A 64 0.30 -6.74 19.52
CA ASN A 64 1.74 -6.44 19.42
C ASN A 64 2.24 -5.21 18.62
N GLU A 65 3.13 -4.44 19.27
CA GLU A 65 4.23 -3.62 18.72
C GLU A 65 4.08 -3.08 17.28
N ILE A 66 2.98 -2.40 16.98
CA ILE A 66 2.90 -1.58 15.77
C ILE A 66 3.82 -0.37 15.97
N SER A 67 5.02 -0.43 15.41
CA SER A 67 5.94 0.72 15.37
C SER A 67 5.80 1.43 14.04
N ILE A 68 5.36 2.70 14.10
CA ILE A 68 5.37 3.61 12.95
C ILE A 68 6.65 4.44 13.05
N ARG A 69 7.59 4.23 12.12
CA ARG A 69 8.83 4.99 12.04
C ARG A 69 8.81 5.86 10.79
N GLY A 70 8.85 7.17 10.98
CA GLY A 70 9.15 8.13 9.92
C GLY A 70 10.60 8.57 10.04
N THR A 71 11.39 8.40 9.00
CA THR A 71 12.74 8.97 8.93
C THR A 71 12.79 10.03 7.86
N ARG A 72 13.35 11.18 8.22
CA ARG A 72 13.60 12.31 7.33
C ARG A 72 15.09 12.45 7.11
N ASP A 73 15.71 11.43 6.52
CA ASP A 73 17.08 11.60 6.02
C ASP A 73 17.04 12.26 4.64
N SER A 74 17.93 13.22 4.42
CA SER A 74 18.18 14.02 3.23
C SER A 74 18.16 13.25 1.89
N LYS A 75 18.37 11.94 1.90
CA LYS A 75 18.42 11.09 0.71
C LYS A 75 17.16 10.26 0.45
N SER A 76 16.32 10.00 1.46
CA SER A 76 15.13 9.15 1.33
C SER A 76 14.18 9.40 2.50
N GLU A 77 13.15 10.22 2.29
CA GLU A 77 12.01 10.28 3.22
C GLU A 77 11.21 8.98 3.07
N TYR A 78 11.12 8.18 4.14
CA TYR A 78 10.31 6.95 4.15
C TYR A 78 9.51 6.77 5.45
N PHE A 79 8.36 6.11 5.32
CA PHE A 79 7.50 5.69 6.41
C PHE A 79 7.49 4.17 6.49
N GLN A 80 7.73 3.64 7.68
CA GLN A 80 7.70 2.21 7.97
C GLN A 80 6.60 1.88 8.97
N PHE A 81 5.88 0.81 8.66
CA PHE A 81 4.92 0.16 9.54
C PHE A 81 5.44 -1.24 9.80
N ILE A 82 5.80 -1.52 11.05
CA ILE A 82 6.39 -2.80 11.44
C ILE A 82 5.31 -3.61 12.16
N LEU A 83 5.11 -4.85 11.70
CA LEU A 83 4.28 -5.86 12.33
C LEU A 83 5.16 -7.07 12.70
N CYS A 84 4.66 -7.96 13.56
CA CYS A 84 5.41 -9.10 14.07
C CYS A 84 6.05 -9.98 12.99
N ASP A 85 5.43 -10.10 11.82
CA ASP A 85 5.79 -11.05 10.77
C ASP A 85 6.09 -10.40 9.41
N PHE A 86 5.95 -9.07 9.28
CA PHE A 86 6.30 -8.33 8.07
C PHE A 86 6.45 -6.81 8.31
N ILE A 87 7.08 -6.14 7.34
CA ILE A 87 7.32 -4.70 7.34
C ILE A 87 6.69 -4.10 6.07
N ILE A 88 6.02 -2.97 6.22
CA ILE A 88 5.58 -2.13 5.10
C ILE A 88 6.44 -0.87 5.07
N SER A 89 7.03 -0.54 3.94
CA SER A 89 7.82 0.67 3.72
C SER A 89 7.24 1.49 2.58
N VAL A 90 7.00 2.78 2.81
CA VAL A 90 6.58 3.76 1.80
C VAL A 90 7.70 4.77 1.61
N THR A 91 8.22 4.89 0.40
CA THR A 91 9.28 5.86 0.05
C THR A 91 8.67 7.08 -0.61
N MET A 92 8.71 8.25 0.05
CA MET A 92 8.04 9.48 -0.41
C MET A 92 8.58 9.95 -1.76
N LYS A 93 9.90 9.92 -1.93
CA LYS A 93 10.58 10.42 -3.14
C LYS A 93 10.14 9.66 -4.40
N THR A 94 10.07 8.34 -4.30
CA THR A 94 9.78 7.45 -5.44
C THR A 94 8.32 7.03 -5.52
N GLY A 95 7.53 7.20 -4.46
CA GLY A 95 6.18 6.66 -4.38
C GLY A 95 6.16 5.14 -4.26
N GLU A 96 7.32 4.51 -4.05
CA GLU A 96 7.44 3.05 -3.96
C GLU A 96 6.93 2.55 -2.61
N ILE A 97 6.15 1.47 -2.65
CA ILE A 97 5.66 0.76 -1.47
C ILE A 97 6.17 -0.66 -1.53
N LYS A 98 6.78 -1.11 -0.43
CA LYS A 98 7.29 -2.46 -0.27
C LYS A 98 6.66 -3.12 0.95
N PHE A 99 6.09 -4.30 0.76
CA PHE A 99 5.67 -5.21 1.81
C PHE A 99 6.69 -6.34 1.83
N LYS A 100 7.33 -6.58 2.97
CA LYS A 100 8.40 -7.57 3.13
C LYS A 100 8.16 -8.46 4.33
N GLY A 101 8.18 -9.77 4.15
CA GLY A 101 8.07 -10.75 5.23
C GLY A 101 7.03 -11.83 4.95
N ALA A 102 7.04 -12.89 5.75
CA ALA A 102 6.18 -14.06 5.52
C ALA A 102 4.67 -13.72 5.56
N GLY A 103 4.29 -12.73 6.38
CA GLY A 103 2.92 -12.22 6.47
C GLY A 103 2.49 -11.28 5.35
N ALA A 104 3.43 -10.73 4.57
CA ALA A 104 3.18 -9.63 3.64
C ALA A 104 2.11 -9.95 2.59
N VAL A 105 2.22 -11.11 1.94
CA VAL A 105 1.29 -11.53 0.88
C VAL A 105 -0.10 -11.81 1.45
N LYS A 106 -0.16 -12.46 2.61
CA LYS A 106 -1.42 -12.79 3.29
C LYS A 106 -2.13 -11.51 3.73
N PHE A 107 -1.41 -10.63 4.43
CA PHE A 107 -1.91 -9.32 4.83
C PHE A 107 -2.44 -8.53 3.64
N PHE A 108 -1.67 -8.43 2.57
CA PHE A 108 -2.08 -7.67 1.40
C PHE A 108 -3.38 -8.25 0.81
N ARG A 109 -3.44 -9.57 0.64
CA ARG A 109 -4.56 -10.25 0.00
C ARG A 109 -5.84 -10.15 0.82
N ASP A 110 -5.74 -10.37 2.13
CA ASP A 110 -6.90 -10.61 2.98
C ASP A 110 -7.39 -9.30 3.64
N GLU A 111 -6.47 -8.42 4.06
CA GLU A 111 -6.77 -7.17 4.75
C GLU A 111 -6.77 -5.99 3.78
N LEU A 112 -5.70 -5.83 3.01
CA LEU A 112 -5.48 -4.60 2.25
C LEU A 112 -6.39 -4.49 1.03
N LEU A 113 -6.60 -5.59 0.30
CA LEU A 113 -7.61 -5.62 -0.77
C LEU A 113 -9.02 -5.40 -0.23
N TYR A 114 -9.31 -5.83 1.00
CA TYR A 114 -10.59 -5.56 1.63
C TYR A 114 -10.76 -4.07 1.93
N ILE A 115 -9.77 -3.41 2.52
CA ILE A 115 -9.76 -1.96 2.78
C ILE A 115 -9.90 -1.17 1.47
N LEU A 116 -9.16 -1.57 0.44
CA LEU A 116 -9.26 -1.00 -0.90
C LEU A 116 -10.55 -1.40 -1.63
N SER A 117 -11.41 -2.26 -1.08
CA SER A 117 -12.74 -2.53 -1.65
C SER A 117 -13.85 -1.83 -0.89
N CYS A 118 -13.71 -1.68 0.43
CA CYS A 118 -14.64 -0.91 1.26
C CYS A 118 -14.61 0.57 0.93
N ASN A 119 -13.44 1.10 0.55
CA ASN A 119 -13.32 2.47 0.08
C ASN A 119 -13.90 2.71 -1.33
N SER A 120 -14.26 1.66 -2.10
CA SER A 120 -14.83 1.83 -3.48
C SER A 120 -16.33 1.98 -3.44
N THR A 121 -16.94 1.57 -2.33
CA THR A 121 -18.37 1.71 -2.09
C THR A 121 -18.73 3.03 -1.43
N ALA A 122 -17.74 3.86 -1.07
CA ALA A 122 -17.94 5.22 -0.59
C ALA A 122 -17.65 6.21 -1.72
N ASP A 123 -18.66 6.43 -2.57
CA ASP A 123 -18.86 7.54 -3.51
C ASP A 123 -17.71 8.03 -4.42
N SER A 124 -18.07 8.18 -5.69
CA SER A 124 -17.37 8.93 -6.76
C SER A 124 -16.38 8.12 -7.61
N ALA A 125 -16.91 7.29 -8.51
CA ALA A 125 -16.28 7.19 -9.83
C ALA A 125 -16.22 8.61 -10.43
N PRO A 126 -15.07 9.13 -10.88
CA PRO A 126 -15.06 10.39 -11.61
C PRO A 126 -15.81 10.15 -12.92
N THR A 127 -17.01 10.74 -13.02
CA THR A 127 -17.71 10.88 -14.28
C THR A 127 -16.77 11.64 -15.22
N LEU A 128 -16.23 10.97 -16.23
CA LEU A 128 -15.59 11.61 -17.36
C LEU A 128 -16.64 12.49 -18.04
N ARG A 129 -16.53 13.81 -17.85
CA ARG A 129 -17.12 14.84 -18.71
C ARG A 129 -16.01 15.45 -19.54
#